data_AF-A0A914XVJ9-F1
#
_entry.id   AF-A0A914XVJ9-F1
#
_cell.length_a   1.000
_cell.length_b   1.000
_cell.length_c   1.000
_cell.angle_alpha   90.00
_cell.angle_beta   90.00
_cell.angle_gamma   90.00
#
_symmetry.space_group_name_H-M   'P 1'
#
loop_
_entity.id
_entity.type
_entity.pdbx_description
1 polymer ?
#
loop_
_entity_poly.entity_id
_entity_poly.type
_entity_poly.pdbx_seq_one_letter_code
_entity_poly.pdbx_strand_id
1 'polypeptide(L)'
;MVAPNHVPRKLKAETRLLLRGEMPLIKLRDKIFCAYDYFSNLQDFEDATNPEDYYLNRYPSAFIFIHDTFYIDERNPNSQDISEPIRRYMASKKDFGPTKVADIMQYKVKDLTLRLGQPYVFVHLGDCEHLLIFTDLKLLHPTDNQEMDYYPVFLSDKRVTPKCCVCRNETATFIISESDRIPHHPAFMCTSCFNSFHYEGDNRIGTFRAFHYIEHSIFE
;
A
#
# COMPACT_ATOMS: atom_id res chain seq x y z
N MET A 1 32.17 10.55 16.56
CA MET A 1 31.21 9.47 16.24
C MET A 1 30.81 9.66 14.79
N VAL A 2 31.26 8.78 13.90
CA VAL A 2 30.95 8.85 12.46
C VAL A 2 29.60 8.18 12.27
N ALA A 3 28.63 8.89 11.69
CA ALA A 3 27.33 8.32 11.36
C ALA A 3 27.52 7.07 10.48
N PRO A 4 26.77 5.97 10.68
CA PRO A 4 26.91 4.79 9.86
C PRO A 4 26.64 5.16 8.39
N ASN A 5 27.53 4.69 7.49
CA ASN A 5 27.38 4.82 6.06
C ASN A 5 25.95 4.43 5.63
N HIS A 6 25.16 5.42 5.23
CA HIS A 6 23.83 5.21 4.70
C HIS A 6 23.97 4.58 3.32
N VAL A 7 23.97 3.24 3.25
CA VAL A 7 23.92 2.53 1.97
C VAL A 7 22.55 2.84 1.36
N PRO A 8 22.47 3.54 0.22
CA PRO A 8 21.18 3.86 -0.36
C PRO A 8 20.45 2.56 -0.70
N ARG A 9 19.27 2.37 -0.09
CA ARG A 9 18.41 1.22 -0.36
C ARG A 9 18.03 1.26 -1.84
N LYS A 10 18.56 0.32 -2.64
CA LYS A 10 18.17 0.20 -4.05
C LYS A 10 16.66 -0.07 -4.10
N LEU A 11 15.91 0.85 -4.67
CA LEU A 11 14.50 0.65 -4.98
C LEU A 11 14.39 -0.58 -5.90
N LYS A 12 13.62 -1.57 -5.47
CA LYS A 12 13.31 -2.76 -6.27
C LYS A 12 11.83 -2.71 -6.59
N ALA A 13 11.49 -2.93 -7.86
CA ALA A 13 10.10 -3.10 -8.24
C ALA A 13 9.52 -4.32 -7.52
N GLU A 14 8.50 -4.07 -6.70
CA GLU A 14 7.74 -5.10 -5.99
C GLU A 14 6.81 -5.84 -6.96
N THR A 15 6.07 -5.08 -7.78
CA THR A 15 5.12 -5.60 -8.75
C THR A 15 5.40 -5.05 -10.14
N ARG A 16 5.21 -5.87 -11.18
CA ARG A 16 5.20 -5.44 -12.58
C ARG A 16 3.88 -5.85 -13.20
N LEU A 17 3.18 -4.89 -13.78
CA LEU A 17 1.87 -5.09 -14.41
C LEU A 17 1.94 -4.79 -15.89
N LEU A 18 1.23 -5.57 -16.69
CA LEU A 18 0.85 -5.20 -18.04
C LEU A 18 -0.58 -4.65 -18.00
N LEU A 19 -0.73 -3.41 -18.49
CA LEU A 19 -2.00 -2.69 -18.50
C LEU A 19 -2.52 -2.58 -19.92
N ARG A 20 -3.85 -2.47 -20.07
CA ARG A 20 -4.49 -2.11 -21.33
C ARG A 20 -4.94 -0.67 -21.29
N GLY A 21 -4.72 0.08 -22.37
CA GLY A 21 -5.09 1.50 -22.43
C GLY A 21 -6.56 1.78 -22.13
N GLU A 22 -7.47 0.91 -22.58
CA GLU A 22 -8.92 1.06 -22.32
C GLU A 22 -9.36 0.72 -20.89
N MET A 23 -8.47 0.14 -20.08
CA MET A 23 -8.77 -0.23 -18.70
C MET A 23 -9.01 1.03 -17.86
N PRO A 24 -10.04 1.06 -17.00
CA PRO A 24 -10.22 2.13 -16.01
C PRO A 24 -8.98 2.28 -15.13
N LEU A 25 -8.55 3.52 -14.88
CA LEU A 25 -7.37 3.81 -14.08
C LEU A 25 -7.51 3.27 -12.65
N ILE A 26 -8.72 3.23 -12.12
CA ILE A 26 -8.99 2.66 -10.80
C ILE A 26 -8.58 1.18 -10.68
N LYS A 27 -8.65 0.41 -11.77
CA LYS A 27 -8.19 -0.98 -11.76
C LYS A 27 -6.67 -1.09 -11.56
N LEU A 28 -5.89 -0.07 -11.92
CA LEU A 28 -4.48 0.00 -11.56
C LEU A 28 -4.33 0.26 -10.07
N ARG A 29 -5.06 1.24 -9.51
CA ARG A 29 -5.07 1.54 -8.06
C ARG A 29 -5.34 0.28 -7.25
N ASP A 30 -6.35 -0.51 -7.61
CA ASP A 30 -6.73 -1.74 -6.90
C ASP A 30 -5.65 -2.84 -6.92
N LYS A 31 -4.60 -2.71 -7.75
CA LYS A 31 -3.47 -3.64 -7.77
C LYS A 31 -2.22 -3.10 -7.07
N ILE A 32 -2.25 -1.87 -6.57
CA ILE A 32 -1.18 -1.34 -5.74
C ILE A 32 -1.41 -1.86 -4.33
N PHE A 33 -0.45 -2.65 -3.84
CA PHE A 33 -0.50 -3.27 -2.53
C PHE A 33 0.37 -2.49 -1.54
N CYS A 34 -0.11 -2.35 -0.31
CA CYS A 34 0.69 -1.87 0.80
C CYS A 34 0.40 -2.72 2.04
N ALA A 35 1.45 -3.19 2.72
CA ALA A 35 1.26 -3.95 3.96
C ALA A 35 0.55 -3.12 5.04
N TYR A 36 0.75 -1.79 5.06
CA TYR A 36 0.12 -0.89 6.04
C TYR A 36 -1.41 -0.81 5.93
N ASP A 37 -2.00 -1.11 4.76
CA ASP A 37 -3.45 -1.14 4.60
C ASP A 37 -4.12 -2.15 5.56
N TYR A 38 -3.39 -3.19 5.94
CA TYR A 38 -3.90 -4.30 6.74
C TYR A 38 -3.55 -4.20 8.23
N PHE A 39 -3.07 -3.03 8.67
CA PHE A 39 -2.76 -2.77 10.07
C PHE A 39 -4.01 -2.26 10.78
N SER A 40 -4.13 -2.58 12.07
CA SER A 40 -5.11 -1.98 12.96
C SER A 40 -4.44 -1.12 14.03
N ASN A 41 -5.18 -0.13 14.56
CA ASN A 41 -4.80 0.60 15.77
C ASN A 41 -5.23 -0.11 17.05
N LEU A 42 -6.05 -1.16 16.94
CA LEU A 42 -6.52 -1.95 18.07
C LEU A 42 -5.40 -2.85 18.57
N GLN A 43 -5.15 -2.78 19.87
CA GLN A 43 -4.13 -3.57 20.53
C GLN A 43 -4.57 -5.02 20.74
N ASP A 44 -3.64 -5.84 21.18
CA ASP A 44 -3.82 -7.27 21.41
C ASP A 44 -4.97 -7.66 22.35
N PHE A 45 -5.36 -6.77 23.27
CA PHE A 45 -6.46 -6.98 24.22
C PHE A 45 -7.81 -6.46 23.71
N GLU A 46 -7.85 -5.79 22.56
CA GLU A 46 -9.06 -5.27 21.93
C GLU A 46 -9.54 -6.25 20.86
N ASP A 47 -10.83 -6.24 20.53
CA ASP A 47 -11.38 -7.09 19.48
C ASP A 47 -11.36 -6.35 18.13
N ALA A 48 -10.66 -6.91 17.14
CA ALA A 48 -10.53 -6.35 15.78
C ALA A 48 -11.32 -7.16 14.75
N THR A 49 -12.60 -7.38 15.03
CA THR A 49 -13.53 -8.12 14.17
C THR A 49 -14.20 -7.26 13.10
N ASN A 50 -14.21 -5.93 13.26
CA ASN A 50 -14.83 -5.04 12.29
C ASN A 50 -13.83 -4.68 11.18
N PRO A 51 -14.19 -4.81 9.88
CA PRO A 51 -13.34 -4.34 8.79
C PRO A 51 -12.87 -2.88 8.94
N GLU A 52 -13.67 -2.00 9.55
CA GLU A 52 -13.34 -0.59 9.82
C GLU A 52 -12.24 -0.39 10.87
N ASP A 53 -11.80 -1.45 11.55
CA ASP A 53 -10.67 -1.41 12.48
C ASP A 53 -9.32 -1.39 11.77
N TYR A 54 -9.30 -1.75 10.47
CA TYR A 54 -8.11 -1.82 9.64
C TYR A 54 -7.96 -0.57 8.77
N TYR A 55 -6.72 -0.17 8.54
CA TYR A 55 -6.37 1.10 7.92
C TYR A 55 -6.95 1.30 6.51
N LEU A 56 -7.02 0.24 5.71
CA LEU A 56 -7.61 0.27 4.38
C LEU A 56 -9.02 0.86 4.37
N ASN A 57 -9.84 0.49 5.36
CA ASN A 57 -11.23 0.91 5.46
C ASN A 57 -11.37 2.19 6.29
N ARG A 58 -10.60 2.28 7.38
CA ARG A 58 -10.62 3.42 8.30
C ARG A 58 -10.10 4.71 7.66
N TYR A 59 -9.10 4.61 6.80
CA TYR A 59 -8.41 5.73 6.17
C TYR A 59 -8.40 5.56 4.64
N PRO A 60 -9.57 5.63 3.99
CA PRO A 60 -9.73 5.21 2.60
C PRO A 60 -9.15 6.21 1.58
N SER A 61 -8.74 7.38 2.06
CA SER A 61 -8.27 8.50 1.22
C SER A 61 -6.98 8.15 0.49
N ALA A 62 -6.97 8.28 -0.83
CA ALA A 62 -5.81 8.05 -1.65
C ALA A 62 -5.83 8.87 -2.94
N PHE A 63 -4.67 9.07 -3.55
CA PHE A 63 -4.56 9.62 -4.91
C PHE A 63 -3.37 9.04 -5.67
N ILE A 64 -3.43 9.12 -7.00
CA ILE A 64 -2.31 8.90 -7.89
C ILE A 64 -1.93 10.25 -8.50
N PHE A 65 -0.67 10.66 -8.41
CA PHE A 65 -0.16 11.86 -9.08
C PHE A 65 0.69 11.45 -10.28
N ILE A 66 0.17 11.72 -11.48
CA ILE A 66 0.86 11.47 -12.75
C ILE A 66 0.98 12.78 -13.53
N HIS A 67 2.21 13.10 -13.90
CA HIS A 67 2.62 14.30 -14.63
C HIS A 67 2.26 15.61 -13.92
N ASP A 68 1.09 16.16 -14.22
CA ASP A 68 0.56 17.41 -13.65
C ASP A 68 -0.80 17.21 -12.99
N THR A 69 -1.30 15.97 -12.92
CA THR A 69 -2.69 15.66 -12.53
C THR A 69 -2.73 14.76 -11.30
N PHE A 70 -3.48 15.21 -10.29
CA PHE A 70 -3.86 14.43 -9.11
C PHE A 70 -5.17 13.70 -9.38
N TYR A 71 -5.10 12.38 -9.51
CA TYR A 71 -6.25 11.49 -9.67
C TYR A 71 -6.70 11.00 -8.28
N ILE A 72 -7.77 11.59 -7.76
CA ILE A 72 -8.27 11.32 -6.41
C ILE A 72 -9.18 10.10 -6.43
N ASP A 73 -9.01 9.20 -5.46
CA ASP A 73 -9.90 8.07 -5.23
C ASP A 73 -11.01 8.45 -4.26
N GLU A 74 -12.18 8.77 -4.79
CA GLU A 74 -13.36 9.20 -4.03
C GLU A 74 -14.44 8.10 -3.95
N ARG A 75 -14.08 6.82 -4.19
CA ARG A 75 -15.04 5.71 -4.18
C ARG A 75 -15.71 5.49 -2.84
N ASN A 76 -14.97 5.69 -1.76
CA ASN A 76 -15.53 5.61 -0.41
C ASN A 76 -16.06 7.00 -0.02
N PRO A 77 -17.33 7.12 0.45
CA PRO A 77 -17.90 8.41 0.87
C PRO A 77 -17.12 9.13 1.97
N ASN A 78 -16.31 8.41 2.76
CA ASN A 78 -15.44 8.97 3.80
C ASN A 78 -14.06 9.39 3.27
N SER A 79 -13.79 9.23 1.98
CA SER A 79 -12.53 9.68 1.36
C SER A 79 -12.46 11.20 1.35
N GLN A 80 -11.26 11.71 1.57
CA GLN A 80 -10.95 13.13 1.53
C GLN A 80 -9.83 13.36 0.51
N ASP A 81 -9.81 14.52 -0.11
CA ASP A 81 -8.70 14.93 -0.96
C ASP A 81 -7.47 15.28 -0.11
N ILE A 82 -6.66 14.25 0.21
CA ILE A 82 -5.39 14.40 0.93
C ILE A 82 -4.29 15.07 0.09
N SER A 83 -4.54 15.34 -1.20
CA SER A 83 -3.58 16.05 -2.06
C SER A 83 -3.65 17.58 -1.91
N GLU A 84 -4.73 18.12 -1.33
CA GLU A 84 -4.99 19.56 -1.24
C GLU A 84 -3.83 20.35 -0.60
N PRO A 85 -3.26 19.94 0.56
CA PRO A 85 -2.11 20.63 1.14
C PRO A 85 -0.87 20.62 0.23
N ILE A 86 -0.66 19.54 -0.51
CA ILE A 86 0.46 19.38 -1.45
C ILE A 86 0.27 20.34 -2.62
N ARG A 87 -0.92 20.39 -3.21
CA ARG A 87 -1.26 21.32 -4.31
C ARG A 87 -1.11 22.78 -3.88
N ARG A 88 -1.56 23.12 -2.68
CA ARG A 88 -1.40 24.47 -2.10
C ARG A 88 0.08 24.83 -1.94
N TYR A 89 0.89 23.90 -1.44
CA TYR A 89 2.34 24.08 -1.37
C TYR A 89 2.96 24.28 -2.75
N MET A 90 2.62 23.44 -3.73
CA MET A 90 3.14 23.55 -5.09
C MET A 90 2.81 24.91 -5.73
N ALA A 91 1.57 25.37 -5.59
CA ALA A 91 1.14 26.68 -6.10
C ALA A 91 1.86 27.87 -5.45
N SER A 92 2.39 27.70 -4.24
CA SER A 92 3.16 28.74 -3.53
C SER A 92 4.61 28.89 -4.01
N LYS A 93 5.13 27.94 -4.80
CA LYS A 93 6.51 27.93 -5.28
C LYS A 93 6.56 28.21 -6.77
N LYS A 94 7.63 28.88 -7.21
CA LYS A 94 7.86 29.19 -8.62
C LYS A 94 8.37 27.99 -9.43
N ASP A 95 8.84 26.95 -8.75
CA ASP A 95 9.47 25.78 -9.35
C ASP A 95 8.46 24.75 -9.89
N PHE A 96 7.19 24.85 -9.49
CA PHE A 96 6.13 23.96 -9.94
C PHE A 96 5.22 24.63 -10.97
N GLY A 97 4.85 23.86 -12.00
CA GLY A 97 3.81 24.26 -12.95
C GLY A 97 2.40 24.15 -12.37
N PRO A 98 1.37 24.59 -13.12
CA PRO A 98 -0.02 24.41 -12.73
C PRO A 98 -0.36 22.92 -12.61
N THR A 99 -1.17 22.58 -11.61
CA THR A 99 -1.62 21.21 -11.34
C THR A 99 -3.12 21.07 -11.58
N LYS A 100 -3.55 19.88 -12.00
CA LYS A 100 -4.95 19.52 -12.22
C LYS A 100 -5.43 18.52 -11.15
N VAL A 101 -6.74 18.44 -10.97
CA VAL A 101 -7.41 17.44 -10.13
C VAL A 101 -8.45 16.73 -10.99
N ALA A 102 -8.54 15.42 -10.82
CA ALA A 102 -9.47 14.57 -11.54
C ALA A 102 -9.98 13.44 -10.62
N ASP A 103 -11.23 13.03 -10.81
CA ASP A 103 -11.75 11.79 -10.22
C ASP A 103 -11.15 10.59 -10.98
N ILE A 104 -10.44 9.72 -10.27
CA ILE A 104 -9.79 8.53 -10.84
C ILE A 104 -10.78 7.59 -11.55
N MET A 105 -12.06 7.61 -11.15
CA MET A 105 -13.11 6.76 -11.70
C MET A 105 -13.49 7.14 -13.13
N GLN A 106 -13.23 8.38 -13.55
CA GLN A 106 -13.60 8.88 -14.88
C GLN A 106 -12.51 8.69 -15.93
N TYR A 107 -11.35 8.15 -15.56
CA TYR A 107 -10.18 8.05 -16.44
C TYR A 107 -9.83 6.62 -16.77
N LYS A 108 -9.32 6.40 -17.98
CA LYS A 108 -8.67 5.17 -18.40
C LYS A 108 -7.15 5.35 -18.45
N VAL A 109 -6.42 4.24 -18.51
CA VAL A 109 -4.95 4.26 -18.62
C VAL A 109 -4.47 5.03 -19.86
N LYS A 110 -5.18 4.93 -20.99
CA LYS A 110 -4.85 5.65 -22.23
C LYS A 110 -5.04 7.17 -22.15
N ASP A 111 -5.82 7.65 -21.19
CA ASP A 111 -6.12 9.07 -21.03
C ASP A 111 -5.01 9.79 -20.23
N LEU A 112 -4.06 9.03 -19.68
CA LEU A 112 -2.93 9.55 -18.92
C LEU A 112 -1.95 10.30 -19.83
N THR A 113 -1.57 11.51 -19.40
CA THR A 113 -0.37 12.17 -19.93
C THR A 113 0.83 11.73 -19.10
N LEU A 114 1.77 11.00 -19.70
CA LEU A 114 2.93 10.48 -18.99
C LEU A 114 4.19 10.44 -19.86
N ARG A 115 5.34 10.21 -19.22
CA ARG A 115 6.65 10.00 -19.83
C ARG A 115 7.15 8.62 -19.41
N LEU A 116 7.61 7.82 -20.37
CA LEU A 116 8.19 6.52 -20.07
C LEU A 116 9.48 6.69 -19.25
N GLY A 117 9.65 5.85 -18.24
CA GLY A 117 10.78 5.88 -17.31
C GLY A 117 10.71 6.97 -16.24
N GLN A 118 9.74 7.89 -16.29
CA GLN A 118 9.53 8.89 -15.25
C GLN A 118 8.84 8.25 -14.03
N PRO A 119 9.35 8.48 -12.81
CA PRO A 119 8.63 8.10 -11.59
C PRO A 119 7.43 9.00 -11.34
N TYR A 120 6.33 8.35 -10.98
CA TYR A 120 5.07 8.91 -10.48
C TYR A 120 4.78 8.33 -9.10
N VAL A 121 3.77 8.86 -8.41
CA VAL A 121 3.50 8.47 -7.02
C VAL A 121 2.03 8.14 -6.80
N PHE A 122 1.78 7.08 -6.04
CA PHE A 122 0.53 6.79 -5.37
C PHE A 122 0.69 7.10 -3.89
N VAL A 123 -0.26 7.81 -3.30
CA VAL A 123 -0.26 8.15 -1.88
C VAL A 123 -1.57 7.68 -1.25
N HIS A 124 -1.46 7.01 -0.11
CA HIS A 124 -2.60 6.59 0.72
C HIS A 124 -2.23 6.73 2.21
N LEU A 125 -3.22 6.57 3.10
CA LEU A 125 -3.04 6.68 4.56
C LEU A 125 -2.45 8.02 5.03
N GLY A 126 -2.53 9.07 4.20
CA GLY A 126 -2.02 10.41 4.47
C GLY A 126 -0.56 10.63 4.03
N ASP A 127 0.34 9.69 4.28
CA ASP A 127 1.78 9.86 4.02
C ASP A 127 2.49 8.61 3.46
N CYS A 128 1.76 7.52 3.18
CA CYS A 128 2.37 6.31 2.62
C CYS A 128 2.50 6.44 1.11
N GLU A 129 3.73 6.53 0.62
CA GLU A 129 4.06 6.78 -0.79
C GLU A 129 4.57 5.52 -1.50
N HIS A 130 4.01 5.23 -2.68
CA HIS A 130 4.44 4.15 -3.57
C HIS A 130 4.81 4.70 -4.94
N LEU A 131 5.97 4.31 -5.46
CA LEU A 131 6.44 4.76 -6.76
C LEU A 131 5.86 3.93 -7.89
N LEU A 132 5.36 4.60 -8.92
CA LEU A 132 4.87 4.03 -10.16
C LEU A 132 5.77 4.44 -11.32
N ILE A 133 6.18 3.49 -12.16
CA ILE A 133 6.99 3.79 -13.35
C ILE A 133 6.37 3.06 -14.54
N PHE A 134 5.99 3.81 -15.57
CA PHE A 134 5.59 3.26 -16.85
C PHE A 134 6.85 3.06 -17.70
N THR A 135 7.23 1.81 -17.93
CA THR A 135 8.52 1.48 -18.56
C THR A 135 8.44 1.30 -20.07
N ASP A 136 7.27 0.94 -20.59
CA ASP A 136 7.09 0.58 -22.00
C ASP A 136 5.65 0.88 -22.45
N LEU A 137 5.46 1.03 -23.76
CA LEU A 137 4.17 1.24 -24.42
C LEU A 137 4.19 0.56 -25.79
N LYS A 138 3.21 -0.31 -26.03
CA LYS A 138 3.00 -0.97 -27.33
C LYS A 138 1.56 -0.83 -27.81
N LEU A 139 1.36 -0.87 -29.12
CA LEU A 139 0.03 -1.05 -29.69
C LEU A 139 -0.47 -2.48 -29.40
N LEU A 140 -1.76 -2.61 -29.14
CA LEU A 140 -2.40 -3.91 -28.93
C LEU A 140 -2.37 -4.70 -30.25
N HIS A 141 -1.69 -5.84 -30.26
CA HIS A 141 -1.57 -6.70 -31.42
C HIS A 141 -2.76 -7.68 -31.48
N PRO A 142 -3.23 -8.13 -32.66
CA PRO A 142 -4.33 -9.10 -32.77
C PRO A 142 -4.10 -10.44 -32.05
N THR A 143 -2.84 -10.79 -31.75
CA THR A 143 -2.48 -12.00 -30.99
C THR A 143 -2.39 -11.78 -29.48
N ASP A 144 -2.44 -10.52 -29.01
CA ASP A 144 -2.58 -10.24 -27.59
C ASP A 144 -4.00 -10.61 -27.13
N ASN A 145 -4.20 -10.80 -25.82
CA ASN A 145 -5.53 -11.05 -25.30
C ASN A 145 -6.43 -9.81 -25.51
N GLN A 146 -7.55 -10.00 -26.20
CA GLN A 146 -8.49 -8.94 -26.56
C GLN A 146 -9.58 -8.71 -25.50
N GLU A 147 -9.71 -9.59 -24.51
CA GLU A 147 -10.66 -9.46 -23.40
C GLU A 147 -10.22 -8.34 -22.45
N MET A 148 -11.14 -7.48 -22.03
CA MET A 148 -10.83 -6.37 -21.12
C MET A 148 -10.49 -6.87 -19.72
N ASP A 149 -11.26 -7.85 -19.24
CA ASP A 149 -11.17 -8.39 -17.87
C ASP A 149 -9.90 -9.22 -17.64
N TYR A 150 -9.16 -9.53 -18.71
CA TYR A 150 -7.84 -10.14 -18.59
C TYR A 150 -6.80 -9.18 -18.00
N TYR A 151 -7.04 -7.86 -18.08
CA TYR A 151 -6.11 -6.84 -17.59
C TYR A 151 -6.59 -6.25 -16.25
N PRO A 152 -5.67 -5.87 -15.33
CA PRO A 152 -4.22 -5.88 -15.49
C PRO A 152 -3.60 -7.27 -15.26
N VAL A 153 -2.52 -7.58 -15.98
CA VAL A 153 -1.80 -8.86 -15.87
C VAL A 153 -0.55 -8.68 -15.02
N PHE A 154 -0.38 -9.52 -14.00
CA PHE A 154 0.87 -9.59 -13.23
C PHE A 154 1.96 -10.26 -14.05
N LEU A 155 2.98 -9.50 -14.43
CA LEU A 155 4.20 -10.01 -15.07
C LEU A 155 5.21 -10.50 -14.03
N SER A 156 5.21 -9.87 -12.86
CA SER A 156 5.93 -10.35 -11.69
C SER A 156 5.30 -9.79 -10.43
N ASP A 157 5.21 -10.62 -9.40
CA ASP A 157 4.75 -10.24 -8.09
C ASP A 157 5.77 -10.74 -7.06
N LYS A 158 6.39 -9.81 -6.33
CA LYS A 158 7.36 -10.12 -5.27
C LYS A 158 6.83 -9.73 -3.89
N ARG A 159 5.53 -9.45 -3.79
CA ARG A 159 4.86 -9.23 -2.50
C ARG A 159 5.07 -10.46 -1.63
N VAL A 160 5.41 -10.23 -0.37
CA VAL A 160 5.60 -11.31 0.61
C VAL A 160 4.60 -11.09 1.73
N THR A 161 3.66 -12.02 1.88
CA THR A 161 2.80 -12.06 3.06
C THR A 161 3.66 -12.29 4.31
N PRO A 162 3.58 -11.43 5.34
CA PRO A 162 4.30 -11.63 6.59
C PRO A 162 3.92 -12.97 7.24
N LYS A 163 4.88 -13.88 7.31
CA LYS A 163 4.77 -15.14 8.06
C LYS A 163 5.17 -14.90 9.52
N CYS A 164 4.62 -15.71 10.42
CA CYS A 164 4.99 -15.70 11.83
C CYS A 164 6.51 -15.91 11.97
N CYS A 165 7.19 -14.99 12.67
CA CYS A 165 8.64 -15.04 12.86
C CYS A 165 9.11 -16.21 13.74
N VAL A 166 8.21 -16.82 14.51
CA VAL A 166 8.48 -17.97 15.39
C VAL A 166 8.32 -19.29 14.64
N CYS A 167 7.11 -19.64 14.22
CA CYS A 167 6.84 -20.94 13.62
C CYS A 167 7.13 -21.01 12.11
N ARG A 168 7.13 -19.86 11.42
CA ARG A 168 7.25 -19.74 9.96
C ARG A 168 6.19 -20.49 9.13
N ASN A 169 5.17 -21.06 9.77
CA ASN A 169 4.11 -21.83 9.13
C ASN A 169 2.89 -20.94 8.81
N GLU A 170 2.32 -20.36 9.86
CA GLU A 170 1.13 -19.52 9.80
C GLU A 170 1.45 -18.09 9.33
N THR A 171 0.46 -17.43 8.75
CA THR A 171 0.52 -15.99 8.50
C THR A 171 0.36 -15.22 9.80
N ALA A 172 0.94 -14.03 9.83
CA ALA A 172 0.89 -13.20 11.02
C ALA A 172 -0.52 -12.62 11.19
N THR A 173 -0.94 -12.51 12.44
CA THR A 173 -2.19 -11.85 12.86
C THR A 173 -1.93 -10.72 13.85
N PHE A 174 -0.69 -10.61 14.34
CA PHE A 174 -0.23 -9.54 15.18
C PHE A 174 1.07 -8.93 14.63
N ILE A 175 1.14 -7.61 14.67
CA ILE A 175 2.37 -6.85 14.55
C ILE A 175 2.78 -6.33 15.94
N ILE A 176 4.02 -6.62 16.32
CA ILE A 176 4.60 -6.23 17.61
C ILE A 176 5.58 -5.10 17.34
N SER A 177 5.19 -3.90 17.73
CA SER A 177 5.97 -2.68 17.56
C SER A 177 7.10 -2.55 18.57
N GLU A 178 6.90 -3.06 19.79
CA GLU A 178 7.84 -3.00 20.90
C GLU A 178 7.65 -4.25 21.78
N SER A 179 8.73 -4.82 22.32
CA SER A 179 8.69 -5.91 23.30
C SER A 179 10.04 -6.06 23.99
N ASP A 180 10.05 -6.14 25.32
CA ASP A 180 11.26 -6.43 26.12
C ASP A 180 11.80 -7.85 25.95
N ARG A 181 11.03 -8.72 25.29
CA ARG A 181 11.33 -10.15 25.12
C ARG A 181 11.65 -10.54 23.67
N ILE A 182 11.59 -9.61 22.72
CA ILE A 182 11.90 -9.85 21.30
C ILE A 182 13.07 -8.93 20.88
N PRO A 183 14.12 -9.47 20.22
CA PRO A 183 15.32 -8.69 19.90
C PRO A 183 15.16 -7.70 18.74
N HIS A 184 14.09 -7.81 17.94
CA HIS A 184 13.89 -7.02 16.72
C HIS A 184 12.42 -6.58 16.57
N HIS A 185 12.23 -5.36 16.07
CA HIS A 185 10.92 -4.78 15.79
C HIS A 185 10.90 -4.08 14.41
N PRO A 186 9.74 -4.00 13.73
CA PRO A 186 8.50 -4.71 14.08
C PRO A 186 8.66 -6.22 13.89
N ALA A 187 7.98 -7.00 14.75
CA ALA A 187 7.91 -8.46 14.63
C ALA A 187 6.49 -8.90 14.30
N PHE A 188 6.36 -9.94 13.48
CA PHE A 188 5.08 -10.47 13.02
C PHE A 188 4.85 -11.85 13.61
N MET A 189 3.75 -12.07 14.33
CA MET A 189 3.41 -13.36 14.94
C MET A 189 2.00 -13.80 14.59
N CYS A 190 1.79 -15.10 14.47
CA CYS A 190 0.44 -15.66 14.44
C CYS A 190 -0.14 -15.74 15.87
N THR A 191 -1.46 -15.84 15.98
CA THR A 191 -2.18 -15.85 17.26
C THR A 191 -1.66 -16.90 18.23
N SER A 192 -1.41 -18.13 17.76
CA SER A 192 -0.93 -19.23 18.62
C SER A 192 0.45 -18.94 19.22
N CYS A 193 1.41 -18.52 18.40
CA CYS A 193 2.76 -18.18 18.88
C CYS A 193 2.75 -16.91 19.74
N PHE A 194 1.95 -15.91 19.36
CA PHE A 194 1.81 -14.68 20.12
C PHE A 194 1.31 -14.95 21.55
N ASN A 195 0.20 -15.68 21.67
CA ASN A 195 -0.38 -16.04 22.97
C ASN A 195 0.58 -16.90 23.79
N SER A 196 1.17 -17.94 23.20
CA SER A 196 2.11 -18.82 23.91
C SER A 196 3.36 -18.10 24.40
N PHE A 197 3.79 -17.05 23.71
CA PHE A 197 4.99 -16.30 24.07
C PHE A 197 4.69 -15.20 25.08
N HIS A 198 3.60 -14.44 24.90
CA HIS A 198 3.30 -13.23 25.68
C HIS A 198 2.29 -13.41 26.81
N TYR A 199 1.64 -14.58 26.91
CA TYR A 199 0.59 -14.84 27.91
C TYR A 199 0.78 -16.18 28.62
N GLU A 200 0.40 -16.22 29.89
CA GLU A 200 0.19 -17.44 30.67
C GLU A 200 -1.21 -17.41 31.30
N GLY A 201 -2.14 -18.14 30.69
CA GLY A 201 -3.57 -17.90 30.89
C GLY A 201 -3.93 -16.49 30.42
N ASP A 202 -4.62 -15.74 31.27
CA ASP A 202 -4.97 -14.34 31.00
C ASP A 202 -3.88 -13.34 31.47
N ASN A 203 -2.78 -13.85 32.05
CA ASN A 203 -1.71 -12.99 32.56
C ASN A 203 -0.73 -12.62 31.44
N ARG A 204 -0.59 -11.32 31.20
CA ARG A 204 0.40 -10.74 30.29
C ARG A 204 1.81 -10.87 30.87
N ILE A 205 2.74 -11.41 30.08
CA ILE A 205 4.15 -11.61 30.48
C ILE A 205 5.07 -10.68 29.70
N GLY A 206 5.74 -9.79 30.44
CA GLY A 206 6.65 -8.77 29.89
C GLY A 206 5.91 -7.50 29.47
N THR A 207 6.68 -6.56 28.95
CA THR A 207 6.17 -5.28 28.43
C THR A 207 6.32 -5.24 26.92
N PHE A 208 5.20 -5.12 26.22
CA PHE A 208 5.17 -5.08 24.77
C PHE A 208 4.00 -4.24 24.26
N ARG A 209 4.02 -3.90 22.97
CA ARG A 209 2.92 -3.23 22.28
C ARG A 209 2.66 -3.95 20.96
N ALA A 210 1.52 -4.63 20.90
CA ALA A 210 1.11 -5.44 19.77
C ALA A 210 -0.26 -5.00 19.26
N PHE A 211 -0.46 -5.10 17.96
CA PHE A 211 -1.66 -4.68 17.27
C PHE A 211 -2.13 -5.76 16.30
N HIS A 212 -3.43 -5.79 16.05
CA HIS A 212 -4.00 -6.70 15.06
C HIS A 212 -3.50 -6.37 13.64
N TYR A 213 -3.26 -7.43 12.88
CA TYR A 213 -2.85 -7.41 11.49
C TYR A 213 -3.67 -8.46 10.75
N ILE A 214 -4.15 -8.13 9.56
CA ILE A 214 -4.90 -9.09 8.73
C ILE A 214 -4.13 -9.44 7.47
N GLU A 215 -4.30 -10.67 7.00
CA GLU A 215 -3.69 -11.11 5.76
C GLU A 215 -4.43 -10.54 4.53
N HIS A 216 -3.67 -10.06 3.55
CA HIS A 216 -4.19 -9.57 2.27
C HIS A 216 -5.13 -10.54 1.55
N SER A 217 -4.77 -11.82 1.53
CA SER A 217 -5.43 -12.87 0.76
C SER A 217 -6.87 -13.15 1.22
N ILE A 218 -7.28 -12.62 2.38
CA ILE A 218 -8.66 -12.71 2.86
C ILE A 218 -9.60 -11.84 2.01
N PHE A 219 -9.06 -10.87 1.26
CA PHE A 219 -9.83 -9.93 0.44
C PHE A 219 -9.67 -10.11 -1.09
N GLU A 220 -8.92 -11.14 -1.54
CA GLU A 220 -8.73 -11.48 -2.97
C GLU A 220 -9.77 -12.47 -3.50
#